data_AF-A0A7V8VAE7-F1
#
_entry.id   AF-A0A7V8VAE7-F1
#
_cell.length_a   1.000
_cell.length_b   1.000
_cell.length_c   1.000
_cell.angle_alpha   90.00
_cell.angle_beta   90.00
_cell.angle_gamma   90.00
#
_symmetry.space_group_name_H-M   'P 1'
#
loop_
_entity.id
_entity.type
_entity.pdbx_description
1 polymer ?
#
loop_
_entity_poly.entity_id
_entity_poly.type
_entity_poly.pdbx_seq_one_letter_code
_entity_poly.pdbx_strand_id
1 'polypeptide(L)'
;MKRRSAFTLVELLVVIAIIGVLIALLLPAVQQAREAARRMSCSNNLRQIGLALHNYASTYQEMFPNNGWPPIPAGYPNDFSPLAKLLPMIEQENLQNLIDFNIYMGHPALADLPTALHPAAGTPVDSFLCPSDPGNAVSTLTMQSGATIQIAGSNYAMNVGSGGDGVFHPGNGTANDGLCWVASKIRFASITDGTSNTLAFTESTKGNGTPPTATTPAPDFRKFSADGTVDTATVNDALANGYSSIQSDISGWRADRQQYWLRGSVPNGPTINGSFPPNFACPDLVTGSSKATAARSYHPGGVLANFADGSVRFLPDTVDMTTYRALWTRAGGEVANLSN
;
A
#
# COMPACT_ATOMS: atom_id res chain seq x y z
N MET A 1 41.75 9.03 57.99
CA MET A 1 40.68 8.09 57.60
C MET A 1 39.48 8.90 57.10
N LYS A 2 39.23 8.97 55.79
CA LYS A 2 38.01 9.59 55.25
C LYS A 2 36.82 8.65 55.54
N ARG A 3 35.88 9.05 56.40
CA ARG A 3 34.62 8.32 56.59
C ARG A 3 33.87 8.30 55.25
N ARG A 4 33.68 7.12 54.67
CA ARG A 4 32.76 6.93 53.55
C ARG A 4 31.34 7.01 54.11
N SER A 5 30.51 7.91 53.60
CA SER A 5 29.09 7.96 53.91
C SER A 5 28.43 6.70 53.36
N ALA A 6 27.81 5.91 54.24
CA ALA A 6 27.00 4.76 53.84
C ALA A 6 25.63 5.26 53.39
N PHE A 7 25.15 4.76 52.26
CA PHE A 7 23.84 5.09 51.69
C PHE A 7 22.75 4.28 52.41
N THR A 8 21.65 4.92 52.80
CA THR A 8 20.55 4.25 53.49
C THR A 8 19.61 3.56 52.50
N LEU A 9 18.96 2.47 52.94
CA LEU A 9 17.97 1.76 52.13
C LEU A 9 16.81 2.66 51.71
N VAL A 10 16.44 3.63 52.55
CA VAL A 10 15.38 4.60 52.27
C VAL A 10 15.77 5.55 51.14
N GLU A 11 17.00 6.07 51.14
CA GLU A 11 17.50 6.94 50.05
C GLU A 11 17.50 6.20 48.70
N LEU A 12 17.87 4.92 48.68
CA LEU A 12 17.81 4.11 47.47
C LEU A 12 16.37 3.93 46.99
N LEU A 13 15.44 3.61 47.91
CA LEU A 13 14.05 3.39 47.59
C LEU A 13 13.36 4.65 47.03
N VAL A 14 13.67 5.82 47.58
CA VAL A 14 13.14 7.10 47.08
C VAL A 14 13.66 7.40 45.67
N VAL A 15 14.95 7.19 45.41
CA VAL A 15 15.53 7.43 44.08
C VAL A 15 14.91 6.51 43.02
N ILE A 16 14.76 5.22 43.30
CA ILE A 16 14.11 4.30 42.35
C ILE A 16 12.62 4.64 42.17
N ALA A 17 11.92 5.12 43.20
CA ALA A 17 10.53 5.54 43.09
C ALA A 17 10.39 6.78 42.20
N ILE A 18 11.27 7.78 42.36
CA ILE A 18 11.28 8.98 41.51
C ILE A 18 11.61 8.61 40.05
N ILE A 19 12.66 7.81 39.82
CA ILE A 19 13.01 7.35 38.46
C ILE A 19 11.86 6.55 37.86
N GLY A 20 11.21 5.68 38.64
CA GLY A 20 10.05 4.90 38.21
C GLY A 20 8.89 5.79 37.76
N VAL A 21 8.54 6.82 38.54
CA VAL A 21 7.48 7.78 38.18
C VAL A 21 7.87 8.58 36.93
N LEU A 22 9.11 9.06 36.84
CA LEU A 22 9.58 9.81 35.67
C LEU A 22 9.53 8.96 34.40
N ILE A 23 9.99 7.70 34.44
CA ILE A 23 9.92 6.78 33.30
C ILE A 23 8.47 6.47 32.92
N ALA A 24 7.60 6.24 33.91
CA ALA A 24 6.19 5.96 33.67
C ALA A 24 5.48 7.11 32.96
N LEU A 25 5.86 8.37 33.25
CA LEU A 25 5.30 9.56 32.60
C LEU A 25 5.97 9.86 31.24
N LEU A 26 7.28 9.61 31.10
CA LEU A 26 8.04 9.95 29.88
C LEU A 26 7.89 8.91 28.78
N LEU A 27 7.77 7.62 29.10
CA LEU A 27 7.73 6.56 28.09
C LEU A 27 6.53 6.72 27.14
N PRO A 28 5.28 6.93 27.60
CA PRO A 28 4.14 7.15 26.72
C PRO A 28 4.34 8.38 25.83
N ALA A 29 4.85 9.47 26.40
CA ALA A 29 5.10 10.72 25.68
C ALA A 29 6.15 10.56 24.57
N VAL A 30 7.25 9.86 24.85
CA VAL A 30 8.29 9.59 23.84
C VAL A 30 7.75 8.72 22.70
N GLN A 31 6.90 7.72 23.01
CA GLN A 31 6.31 6.89 21.95
C GLN A 31 5.33 7.68 21.08
N GLN A 32 4.49 8.52 21.68
CA GLN A 32 3.59 9.41 20.94
C GLN A 32 4.36 10.37 20.02
N ALA A 33 5.43 10.99 20.54
CA ALA A 33 6.28 11.89 19.76
C ALA A 33 6.96 11.16 18.58
N ARG A 34 7.47 9.93 18.81
CA ARG A 34 8.05 9.11 17.74
C ARG A 34 7.04 8.76 16.66
N GLU A 35 5.82 8.41 17.05
CA GLU A 35 4.78 8.06 16.11
C GLU A 35 4.28 9.27 15.30
N ALA A 36 4.16 10.44 15.93
CA ALA A 36 3.89 11.68 15.23
C ALA A 36 4.99 12.00 14.20
N ALA A 37 6.26 11.81 14.56
CA ALA A 37 7.38 11.98 13.63
C ALA A 37 7.32 11.02 12.44
N ARG A 38 7.05 9.72 12.68
CA ARG A 38 6.88 8.74 11.61
C ARG A 38 5.72 9.09 10.69
N ARG A 39 4.58 9.52 11.24
CA ARG A 39 3.42 9.99 10.47
C ARG A 39 3.75 11.21 9.62
N MET A 40 4.54 12.16 10.14
CA MET A 40 5.02 13.30 9.35
C MET A 40 5.90 12.83 8.18
N SER A 41 6.79 11.86 8.38
CA SER A 41 7.58 11.27 7.30
C SER A 41 6.70 10.61 6.24
N CYS A 42 5.73 9.76 6.63
CA CYS A 42 4.86 9.09 5.65
C CYS A 42 3.95 10.11 4.91
N SER A 43 3.52 11.17 5.58
CA SER A 43 2.79 12.30 4.95
C SER A 43 3.67 13.06 3.96
N ASN A 44 4.96 13.26 4.24
CA ASN A 44 5.90 13.88 3.32
C ASN A 44 6.17 13.02 2.08
N ASN A 45 6.36 11.70 2.27
CA ASN A 45 6.50 10.75 1.17
C ASN A 45 5.30 10.80 0.22
N LEU A 46 4.07 10.79 0.76
CA LEU A 46 2.86 10.95 -0.05
C LEU A 46 2.78 12.30 -0.78
N ARG A 47 3.26 13.40 -0.17
CA ARG A 47 3.36 14.70 -0.86
C ARG A 47 4.36 14.65 -2.00
N GLN A 48 5.51 14.00 -1.82
CA GLN A 48 6.50 13.82 -2.89
C GLN A 48 5.94 12.98 -4.04
N ILE A 49 5.26 11.88 -3.75
CA ILE A 49 4.60 11.05 -4.77
C ILE A 49 3.48 11.84 -5.48
N GLY A 50 2.69 12.62 -4.75
CA GLY A 50 1.67 13.50 -5.33
C GLY A 50 2.27 14.56 -6.25
N LEU A 51 3.34 15.24 -5.82
CA LEU A 51 4.05 16.19 -6.67
C LEU A 51 4.64 15.51 -7.92
N ALA A 52 5.22 14.33 -7.75
CA ALA A 52 5.74 13.52 -8.84
C ALA A 52 4.65 13.14 -9.86
N LEU A 53 3.44 12.83 -9.38
CA LEU A 53 2.27 12.58 -10.22
C LEU A 53 1.89 13.81 -11.07
N HIS A 54 1.88 15.00 -10.49
CA HIS A 54 1.65 16.25 -11.23
C HIS A 54 2.74 16.54 -12.26
N ASN A 55 4.02 16.34 -11.91
CA ASN A 55 5.15 16.52 -12.83
C ASN A 55 5.10 15.51 -13.99
N TYR A 56 4.74 14.26 -13.69
CA TYR A 56 4.49 13.23 -14.70
C TYR A 56 3.37 13.67 -15.64
N ALA A 57 2.21 14.05 -15.09
CA ALA A 57 1.09 14.51 -15.91
C ALA A 57 1.47 15.73 -16.78
N SER A 58 2.22 16.70 -16.25
CA SER A 58 2.73 17.83 -17.03
C SER A 58 3.65 17.42 -18.18
N THR A 59 4.40 16.33 -18.03
CA THR A 59 5.34 15.82 -19.04
C THR A 59 4.63 14.95 -20.09
N TYR A 60 3.62 14.18 -19.68
CA TYR A 60 2.95 13.15 -20.49
C TYR A 60 1.51 13.53 -20.87
N GLN A 61 1.31 14.74 -21.40
CA GLN A 61 0.01 15.20 -21.96
C GLN A 61 -1.17 15.08 -20.97
N GLU A 62 -0.94 15.51 -19.73
CA GLU A 62 -1.86 15.44 -18.59
C GLU A 62 -2.30 14.03 -18.20
N MET A 63 -1.63 13.00 -18.73
CA MET A 63 -1.97 11.62 -18.44
C MET A 63 -1.36 11.16 -17.13
N PHE A 64 -2.15 10.45 -16.35
CA PHE A 64 -1.71 9.78 -15.13
C PHE A 64 -0.93 8.51 -15.51
N PRO A 65 0.05 8.09 -14.70
CA PRO A 65 0.78 6.86 -14.94
C PRO A 65 -0.17 5.66 -14.78
N ASN A 66 -0.27 4.86 -15.84
CA ASN A 66 -1.13 3.69 -15.86
C ASN A 66 -0.44 2.43 -15.29
N ASN A 67 -1.17 1.32 -15.22
CA ASN A 67 -0.65 0.06 -14.69
C ASN A 67 -0.04 -0.88 -15.76
N GLY A 68 0.46 -0.30 -16.85
CA GLY A 68 1.02 -1.05 -17.98
C GLY A 68 0.15 -0.99 -19.24
N TRP A 69 0.50 -1.77 -20.25
CA TRP A 69 -0.17 -1.79 -21.55
C TRP A 69 -0.52 -3.23 -22.00
N PRO A 70 -1.71 -3.43 -22.60
CA PRO A 70 -2.08 -4.68 -23.25
C PRO A 70 -1.74 -4.65 -24.75
N PRO A 71 -1.71 -5.82 -25.40
CA PRO A 71 -1.05 -7.05 -25.00
C PRO A 71 0.42 -7.07 -25.46
N ILE A 72 1.28 -7.81 -24.76
CA ILE A 72 2.63 -8.21 -25.23
C ILE A 72 2.64 -9.76 -25.22
N PRO A 73 3.48 -10.52 -25.98
CA PRO A 73 3.24 -11.94 -26.28
C PRO A 73 2.83 -12.82 -25.09
N ALA A 74 1.96 -13.80 -25.34
CA ALA A 74 1.43 -14.78 -24.36
C ALA A 74 0.33 -14.30 -23.39
N GLY A 75 -0.39 -13.21 -23.72
CA GLY A 75 -1.70 -12.92 -23.10
C GLY A 75 -1.66 -12.27 -21.71
N TYR A 76 -0.53 -11.68 -21.32
CA TYR A 76 -0.39 -10.90 -20.07
C TYR A 76 0.12 -9.48 -20.37
N PRO A 77 -0.35 -8.44 -19.66
CA PRO A 77 0.11 -7.07 -19.88
C PRO A 77 1.57 -6.88 -19.48
N ASN A 78 2.25 -5.91 -20.10
CA ASN A 78 3.53 -5.45 -19.59
C ASN A 78 3.29 -4.42 -18.47
N ASP A 79 3.18 -4.91 -17.25
CA ASP A 79 2.58 -4.23 -16.11
C ASP A 79 3.57 -3.47 -15.22
N PHE A 80 4.46 -2.68 -15.83
CA PHE A 80 5.25 -1.69 -15.10
C PHE A 80 4.33 -0.78 -14.31
N SER A 81 4.57 -0.72 -13.01
CA SER A 81 3.71 -0.02 -12.06
C SER A 81 3.72 1.50 -12.28
N PRO A 82 2.74 2.21 -11.71
CA PRO A 82 2.78 3.67 -11.69
C PRO A 82 4.01 4.22 -11.00
N LEU A 83 4.44 3.61 -9.89
CA LEU A 83 5.63 4.04 -9.15
C LEU A 83 6.90 3.94 -9.99
N ALA A 84 7.04 2.88 -10.79
CA ALA A 84 8.16 2.74 -11.72
C ALA A 84 8.22 3.88 -12.74
N LYS A 85 7.07 4.42 -13.14
CA LYS A 85 6.99 5.56 -14.09
C LYS A 85 7.23 6.91 -13.42
N LEU A 86 7.11 6.98 -12.10
CA LEU A 86 7.31 8.20 -11.32
C LEU A 86 8.76 8.41 -10.87
N LEU A 87 9.65 7.42 -11.01
CA LEU A 87 11.05 7.51 -10.56
C LEU A 87 11.78 8.79 -10.99
N PRO A 88 11.70 9.26 -12.26
CA PRO A 88 12.39 10.49 -12.66
C PRO A 88 11.87 11.73 -11.91
N MET A 89 10.62 11.69 -11.45
CA MET A 89 9.94 12.80 -10.80
C MET A 89 10.16 12.83 -9.28
N ILE A 90 10.88 11.83 -8.73
CA ILE A 90 11.27 11.72 -7.32
C ILE A 90 12.79 11.57 -7.13
N GLU A 91 13.57 12.16 -8.05
CA GLU A 91 15.04 12.15 -8.01
C GLU A 91 15.67 10.75 -8.09
N GLN A 92 14.99 9.78 -8.71
CA GLN A 92 15.47 8.40 -8.92
C GLN A 92 15.85 8.14 -10.39
N GLU A 93 16.45 9.11 -11.08
CA GLU A 93 16.85 8.98 -12.50
C GLU A 93 17.87 7.85 -12.72
N ASN A 94 18.83 7.68 -11.81
CA ASN A 94 19.82 6.59 -11.90
C ASN A 94 19.17 5.21 -11.85
N LEU A 95 18.12 5.05 -11.05
CA LEU A 95 17.35 3.81 -10.97
C LEU A 95 16.47 3.62 -12.21
N GLN A 96 15.85 4.69 -12.71
CA GLN A 96 15.08 4.67 -13.96
C GLN A 96 15.92 4.15 -15.13
N ASN A 97 17.19 4.56 -15.22
CA ASN A 97 18.09 4.14 -16.31
C ASN A 97 18.40 2.63 -16.31
N LEU A 98 18.09 1.91 -15.24
CA LEU A 98 18.18 0.45 -15.18
C LEU A 98 16.93 -0.25 -15.74
N ILE A 99 15.87 0.49 -16.06
CA ILE A 99 14.58 -0.03 -16.52
C ILE A 99 14.41 0.27 -18.01
N ASP A 100 14.49 -0.77 -18.83
CA ASP A 100 14.01 -0.69 -20.21
C ASP A 100 12.53 -1.09 -20.28
N PHE A 101 11.65 -0.09 -20.45
CA PHE A 101 10.21 -0.30 -20.54
C PHE A 101 9.77 -1.07 -21.80
N ASN A 102 10.67 -1.28 -22.77
CA ASN A 102 10.40 -2.13 -23.93
C ASN A 102 10.60 -3.62 -23.63
N ILE A 103 11.27 -3.97 -22.53
CA ILE A 103 11.38 -5.35 -22.08
C ILE A 103 10.01 -5.81 -21.59
N TYR A 104 9.57 -6.94 -22.13
CA TYR A 104 8.38 -7.63 -21.62
C TYR A 104 8.72 -8.37 -20.33
N MET A 105 8.08 -8.00 -19.22
CA MET A 105 8.35 -8.63 -17.92
C MET A 105 7.86 -10.08 -17.82
N GLY A 106 7.01 -10.55 -18.73
CA GLY A 106 6.43 -11.90 -18.72
C GLY A 106 5.27 -12.08 -17.73
N HIS A 107 4.49 -13.14 -17.90
CA HIS A 107 3.47 -13.53 -16.93
C HIS A 107 4.17 -14.12 -15.69
N PRO A 108 3.97 -13.57 -14.48
CA PRO A 108 4.74 -13.92 -13.27
C PRO A 108 4.57 -15.38 -12.83
N ALA A 109 3.41 -15.98 -13.11
CA ALA A 109 3.17 -17.41 -12.85
C ALA A 109 3.66 -18.36 -13.96
N LEU A 110 4.15 -17.85 -15.10
CA LEU A 110 4.52 -18.68 -16.27
C LEU A 110 5.94 -18.40 -16.78
N ALA A 111 6.55 -17.29 -16.38
CA ALA A 111 7.86 -16.86 -16.84
C ALA A 111 8.62 -16.13 -15.74
N ASP A 112 9.93 -16.27 -15.77
CA ASP A 112 10.84 -15.52 -14.92
C ASP A 112 10.92 -14.05 -15.36
N LEU A 113 11.21 -13.18 -14.40
CA LEU A 113 11.56 -11.80 -14.71
C LEU A 113 12.86 -11.77 -15.53
N PRO A 114 12.91 -11.05 -16.66
CA PRO A 114 14.15 -10.88 -17.42
C PRO A 114 15.30 -10.36 -16.56
N THR A 115 16.47 -10.97 -16.70
CA THR A 115 17.67 -10.68 -15.89
C THR A 115 18.08 -9.22 -15.92
N ALA A 116 17.86 -8.54 -17.04
CA ALA A 116 18.13 -7.11 -17.20
C ALA A 116 17.36 -6.24 -16.19
N LEU A 117 16.20 -6.68 -15.69
CA LEU A 117 15.37 -5.93 -14.74
C LEU A 117 15.67 -6.26 -13.28
N HIS A 118 16.51 -7.28 -12.99
CA HIS A 118 16.81 -7.71 -11.62
C HIS A 118 17.46 -6.60 -10.77
N PRO A 119 18.43 -5.81 -11.28
CA PRO A 119 19.03 -4.73 -10.50
C PRO A 119 18.00 -3.67 -10.08
N ALA A 120 17.11 -3.28 -10.99
CA ALA A 120 16.06 -2.32 -10.70
C ALA A 120 15.06 -2.91 -9.68
N ALA A 121 14.56 -4.12 -9.94
CA ALA A 121 13.58 -4.80 -9.11
C ALA A 121 14.01 -4.91 -7.64
N GLY A 122 15.30 -5.16 -7.37
CA GLY A 122 15.85 -5.33 -6.03
C GLY A 122 16.26 -4.05 -5.31
N THR A 123 16.14 -2.87 -5.93
CA THR A 123 16.58 -1.59 -5.35
C THR A 123 15.47 -0.95 -4.53
N PRO A 124 15.65 -0.75 -3.20
CA PRO A 124 14.71 0.02 -2.38
C PRO A 124 14.70 1.50 -2.76
N VAL A 125 13.53 2.12 -2.66
CA VAL A 125 13.34 3.57 -2.81
C VAL A 125 12.80 4.11 -1.51
N ASP A 126 13.60 4.92 -0.79
CA ASP A 126 13.26 5.38 0.56
C ASP A 126 11.93 6.16 0.62
N SER A 127 11.62 6.95 -0.41
CA SER A 127 10.34 7.67 -0.51
C SER A 127 9.14 6.74 -0.72
N PHE A 128 9.36 5.46 -1.03
CA PHE A 128 8.31 4.45 -1.10
C PHE A 128 8.13 3.69 0.22
N LEU A 129 8.94 3.94 1.25
CA LEU A 129 8.91 3.18 2.49
C LEU A 129 8.35 4.01 3.65
N CYS A 130 7.42 3.44 4.40
CA CYS A 130 6.89 4.08 5.61
C CYS A 130 7.67 3.57 6.85
N PRO A 131 8.33 4.43 7.64
CA PRO A 131 9.09 4.02 8.82
C PRO A 131 8.27 3.38 9.95
N SER A 132 6.94 3.44 9.89
CA SER A 132 6.05 2.72 10.83
C SER A 132 5.80 1.27 10.45
N ASP A 133 6.07 0.87 9.20
CA ASP A 133 5.89 -0.52 8.76
C ASP A 133 7.11 -1.38 9.15
N PRO A 134 6.95 -2.43 9.98
CA PRO A 134 8.03 -3.35 10.33
C PRO A 134 8.42 -4.31 9.18
N GLY A 135 7.69 -4.32 8.07
CA GLY A 135 7.98 -5.17 6.91
C GLY A 135 9.31 -4.79 6.23
N ASN A 136 10.03 -5.80 5.76
CA ASN A 136 11.32 -5.63 5.10
C ASN A 136 11.19 -4.79 3.82
N ALA A 137 12.16 -3.90 3.58
CA ALA A 137 12.24 -3.12 2.34
C ALA A 137 12.48 -4.02 1.11
N VAL A 138 13.24 -5.10 1.30
CA VAL A 138 13.58 -6.10 0.29
C VAL A 138 13.07 -7.47 0.73
N SER A 139 12.52 -8.23 -0.22
CA SER A 139 12.02 -9.59 -0.03
C SER A 139 12.58 -10.52 -1.10
N THR A 140 12.70 -11.80 -0.78
CA THR A 140 13.08 -12.83 -1.76
C THR A 140 11.87 -13.26 -2.56
N LEU A 141 11.93 -13.14 -3.87
CA LEU A 141 10.96 -13.70 -4.81
C LEU A 141 11.51 -14.99 -5.42
N THR A 142 10.74 -16.07 -5.36
CA THR A 142 11.00 -17.29 -6.13
C THR A 142 10.26 -17.19 -7.47
N MET A 143 11.01 -17.22 -8.56
CA MET A 143 10.46 -17.16 -9.91
C MET A 143 10.00 -18.55 -10.40
N GLN A 144 9.38 -18.61 -11.58
CA GLN A 144 8.80 -19.84 -12.12
C GLN A 144 9.84 -20.96 -12.34
N SER A 145 11.08 -20.62 -12.70
CA SER A 145 12.18 -21.60 -12.85
C SER A 145 12.67 -22.19 -11.53
N GLY A 146 12.24 -21.64 -10.39
CA GLY A 146 12.80 -21.93 -9.07
C GLY A 146 14.00 -21.07 -8.69
N ALA A 147 14.52 -20.23 -9.60
CA ALA A 147 15.54 -19.24 -9.26
C ALA A 147 14.96 -18.17 -8.31
N THR A 148 15.82 -17.65 -7.43
CA THR A 148 15.43 -16.60 -6.48
C THR A 148 16.11 -15.28 -6.81
N ILE A 149 15.36 -14.19 -6.66
CA ILE A 149 15.85 -12.81 -6.82
C ILE A 149 15.43 -11.96 -5.61
N GLN A 150 16.11 -10.85 -5.41
CA GLN A 150 15.68 -9.83 -4.45
C GLN A 150 14.76 -8.84 -5.15
N ILE A 151 13.64 -8.51 -4.51
CA ILE A 151 12.70 -7.48 -4.95
C ILE A 151 12.44 -6.49 -3.81
N ALA A 152 12.23 -5.22 -4.16
CA ALA A 152 11.89 -4.18 -3.20
C ALA A 152 10.40 -3.83 -3.26
N GLY A 153 9.83 -3.53 -2.09
CA GLY A 153 8.41 -3.21 -1.93
C GLY A 153 8.10 -1.71 -1.86
N SER A 154 6.82 -1.42 -1.61
CA SER A 154 6.31 -0.06 -1.39
C SER A 154 5.30 -0.06 -0.23
N ASN A 155 5.16 1.08 0.43
CA ASN A 155 4.11 1.37 1.40
C ASN A 155 3.05 2.31 0.85
N TYR A 156 3.13 2.67 -0.43
CA TYR A 156 2.17 3.54 -1.10
C TYR A 156 1.69 2.88 -2.37
N ALA A 157 0.38 2.91 -2.59
CA ALA A 157 -0.26 2.27 -3.71
C ALA A 157 -1.23 3.21 -4.42
N MET A 158 -1.28 3.12 -5.74
CA MET A 158 -2.15 3.95 -6.57
C MET A 158 -3.58 3.40 -6.60
N ASN A 159 -4.53 4.33 -6.68
CA ASN A 159 -5.96 4.07 -6.79
C ASN A 159 -6.35 3.35 -8.11
N VAL A 160 -6.81 2.10 -8.03
CA VAL A 160 -7.41 1.35 -9.16
C VAL A 160 -8.94 1.26 -9.12
N GLY A 161 -9.60 2.02 -8.26
CA GLY A 161 -11.05 2.13 -8.20
C GLY A 161 -11.64 1.79 -6.85
N SER A 162 -12.95 1.97 -6.72
CA SER A 162 -13.69 1.67 -5.51
C SER A 162 -13.97 0.17 -5.35
N GLY A 163 -13.99 -0.57 -6.46
CA GLY A 163 -14.49 -1.96 -6.53
C GLY A 163 -16.01 -2.07 -6.39
N GLY A 164 -16.73 -0.95 -6.28
CA GLY A 164 -18.20 -0.90 -6.29
C GLY A 164 -18.80 -1.14 -7.69
N ASP A 165 -18.00 -0.97 -8.74
CA ASP A 165 -18.32 -1.30 -10.13
C ASP A 165 -18.22 -2.81 -10.44
N GLY A 166 -17.80 -3.63 -9.46
CA GLY A 166 -17.57 -5.07 -9.63
C GLY A 166 -16.28 -5.41 -10.41
N VAL A 167 -15.42 -4.42 -10.68
CA VAL A 167 -14.17 -4.62 -11.44
C VAL A 167 -13.00 -4.77 -10.46
N PHE A 168 -12.61 -6.02 -10.20
CA PHE A 168 -11.53 -6.34 -9.27
C PHE A 168 -10.17 -6.62 -9.94
N HIS A 169 -10.11 -6.66 -11.27
CA HIS A 169 -8.96 -7.15 -12.02
C HIS A 169 -8.21 -6.03 -12.76
N PRO A 170 -7.25 -5.33 -12.11
CA PRO A 170 -6.56 -4.19 -12.74
C PRO A 170 -5.68 -4.57 -13.95
N GLY A 171 -5.37 -5.87 -14.10
CA GLY A 171 -4.54 -6.40 -15.19
C GLY A 171 -5.25 -6.70 -16.51
N ASN A 172 -6.59 -6.74 -16.56
CA ASN A 172 -7.32 -7.21 -17.77
C ASN A 172 -7.59 -6.08 -18.78
N GLY A 173 -7.18 -4.85 -18.47
CA GLY A 173 -7.49 -3.67 -19.29
C GLY A 173 -8.96 -3.23 -19.22
N THR A 174 -9.81 -3.93 -18.46
CA THR A 174 -11.18 -3.51 -18.16
C THR A 174 -11.15 -2.15 -17.48
N ALA A 175 -11.87 -1.18 -18.05
CA ALA A 175 -12.03 0.12 -17.43
C ALA A 175 -12.70 -0.04 -16.05
N ASN A 176 -12.12 0.59 -15.05
CA ASN A 176 -12.73 0.72 -13.72
C ASN A 176 -13.04 2.19 -13.44
N ASP A 177 -13.58 2.47 -12.26
CA ASP A 177 -13.95 3.80 -11.77
C ASP A 177 -12.80 4.61 -11.13
N GLY A 178 -11.59 4.04 -11.01
CA GLY A 178 -10.43 4.68 -10.39
C GLY A 178 -9.56 5.53 -11.31
N LEU A 179 -8.28 5.68 -10.94
CA LEU A 179 -7.31 6.48 -11.70
C LEU A 179 -6.29 5.65 -12.48
N CYS A 180 -6.14 4.36 -12.15
CA CYS A 180 -5.08 3.52 -12.70
C CYS A 180 -5.52 2.09 -12.99
N TRP A 181 -5.33 1.67 -14.23
CA TRP A 181 -5.37 0.26 -14.64
C TRP A 181 -4.54 0.08 -15.92
N VAL A 182 -4.41 -1.16 -16.39
CA VAL A 182 -3.73 -1.47 -17.66
C VAL A 182 -4.39 -0.72 -18.82
N ALA A 183 -3.60 -0.08 -19.68
CA ALA A 183 -4.05 0.76 -20.80
C ALA A 183 -4.86 2.01 -20.45
N SER A 184 -5.02 2.33 -19.15
CA SER A 184 -5.71 3.56 -18.76
C SER A 184 -5.03 4.80 -19.33
N LYS A 185 -5.85 5.77 -19.71
CA LYS A 185 -5.43 7.10 -20.23
C LYS A 185 -6.15 8.20 -19.46
N ILE A 186 -6.13 8.10 -18.14
CA ILE A 186 -6.79 9.06 -17.26
C ILE A 186 -6.06 10.40 -17.29
N ARG A 187 -6.83 11.49 -17.35
CA ARG A 187 -6.35 12.86 -17.22
C ARG A 187 -7.08 13.57 -16.09
N PHE A 188 -6.58 14.72 -15.65
CA PHE A 188 -7.29 15.56 -14.65
C PHE A 188 -8.73 15.87 -15.06
N ALA A 189 -8.98 16.14 -16.34
CA ALA A 189 -10.32 16.39 -16.87
C ALA A 189 -11.28 15.19 -16.74
N SER A 190 -10.77 13.98 -16.53
CA SER A 190 -11.59 12.78 -16.30
C SER A 190 -12.06 12.63 -14.85
N ILE A 191 -11.58 13.50 -13.93
CA ILE A 191 -11.90 13.47 -12.51
C ILE A 191 -13.06 14.45 -12.25
N THR A 192 -14.28 14.03 -12.60
CA THR A 192 -15.49 14.85 -12.49
C THR A 192 -15.99 15.00 -11.06
N ASP A 193 -15.59 14.12 -10.15
CA ASP A 193 -15.92 14.21 -8.71
C ASP A 193 -15.10 15.29 -7.98
N GLY A 194 -14.11 15.86 -8.69
CA GLY A 194 -13.20 16.88 -8.19
C GLY A 194 -11.88 16.30 -7.72
N THR A 195 -10.77 16.94 -8.12
CA THR A 195 -9.41 16.49 -7.77
C THR A 195 -9.13 16.49 -6.27
N SER A 196 -9.85 17.32 -5.51
CA SER A 196 -9.78 17.38 -4.05
C SER A 196 -10.60 16.31 -3.33
N ASN A 197 -11.40 15.53 -4.07
CA ASN A 197 -12.26 14.48 -3.53
C ASN A 197 -11.85 13.10 -4.01
N THR A 198 -11.08 12.99 -5.10
CA THR A 198 -10.56 11.71 -5.57
C THR A 198 -9.14 11.45 -5.06
N LEU A 199 -8.98 10.32 -4.38
CA LEU A 199 -7.70 9.79 -3.91
C LEU A 199 -6.84 9.31 -5.08
N ALA A 200 -5.55 9.67 -5.07
CA ALA A 200 -4.57 9.21 -6.05
C ALA A 200 -3.67 8.10 -5.52
N PHE A 201 -3.12 8.29 -4.33
CA PHE A 201 -2.29 7.30 -3.63
C PHE A 201 -2.71 7.18 -2.18
N THR A 202 -2.53 6.00 -1.59
CA THR A 202 -2.74 5.78 -0.16
C THR A 202 -1.67 4.89 0.43
N GLU A 203 -1.54 4.96 1.74
CA GLU A 203 -0.77 3.99 2.50
C GLU A 203 -1.30 2.57 2.32
N SER A 204 -0.33 1.66 2.29
CA SER A 204 -0.50 0.23 2.34
C SER A 204 0.67 -0.35 3.14
N THR A 205 0.61 -1.64 3.43
CA THR A 205 1.57 -2.34 4.31
C THR A 205 2.19 -3.53 3.60
N LYS A 206 3.47 -3.74 3.86
CA LYS A 206 4.21 -4.83 3.24
C LYS A 206 3.96 -6.14 3.99
N GLY A 207 3.86 -7.22 3.23
CA GLY A 207 3.82 -8.55 3.79
C GLY A 207 5.17 -8.96 4.38
N ASN A 208 5.14 -9.85 5.38
CA ASN A 208 6.32 -10.30 6.11
C ASN A 208 7.03 -11.52 5.45
N GLY A 209 6.59 -11.95 4.27
CA GLY A 209 7.20 -13.06 3.50
C GLY A 209 6.86 -14.47 3.99
N THR A 210 6.25 -14.62 5.17
CA THR A 210 5.89 -15.93 5.73
C THR A 210 4.41 -15.97 6.06
N PRO A 211 3.60 -16.79 5.36
CA PRO A 211 2.17 -16.96 5.67
C PRO A 211 1.91 -17.31 7.14
N PRO A 212 0.73 -16.96 7.68
CA PRO A 212 0.39 -17.25 9.07
C PRO A 212 0.36 -18.76 9.32
N THR A 213 0.90 -19.19 10.47
CA THR A 213 0.90 -20.59 10.91
C THR A 213 -0.42 -21.01 11.56
N ALA A 214 -1.24 -20.03 11.96
CA ALA A 214 -2.58 -20.23 12.51
C ALA A 214 -3.51 -19.11 12.06
N THR A 215 -4.78 -19.45 11.82
CA THR A 215 -5.84 -18.50 11.45
C THR A 215 -6.74 -18.14 12.64
N THR A 216 -6.48 -18.73 13.81
CA THR A 216 -7.18 -18.51 15.07
C THR A 216 -6.16 -18.34 16.21
N PRO A 217 -6.13 -17.21 16.93
CA PRO A 217 -6.89 -15.98 16.65
C PRO A 217 -6.57 -15.41 15.26
N ALA A 218 -7.43 -14.50 14.78
CA ALA A 218 -7.26 -13.88 13.46
C ALA A 218 -5.84 -13.31 13.31
N PRO A 219 -5.16 -13.55 12.17
CA PRO A 219 -3.84 -13.00 11.94
C PRO A 219 -3.91 -11.48 11.74
N ASP A 220 -2.76 -10.80 11.86
CA ASP A 220 -2.68 -9.37 11.55
C ASP A 220 -2.88 -9.15 10.04
N PHE A 221 -4.11 -8.82 9.63
CA PHE A 221 -4.48 -8.61 8.22
C PHE A 221 -3.73 -7.47 7.54
N ARG A 222 -2.99 -6.63 8.28
CA ARG A 222 -2.04 -5.69 7.66
C ARG A 222 -0.86 -6.39 6.98
N LYS A 223 -0.52 -7.62 7.38
CA LYS A 223 0.62 -8.35 6.84
C LYS A 223 0.24 -9.35 5.76
N PHE A 224 -1.05 -9.67 5.65
CA PHE A 224 -1.49 -10.84 4.89
C PHE A 224 -2.64 -10.52 3.95
N SER A 225 -2.69 -11.26 2.85
CA SER A 225 -3.85 -11.41 2.00
C SER A 225 -4.25 -12.88 1.93
N ALA A 226 -5.48 -13.17 1.55
CA ALA A 226 -6.00 -14.52 1.45
C ALA A 226 -6.33 -14.87 -0.01
N ASP A 227 -5.96 -16.08 -0.40
CA ASP A 227 -6.45 -16.73 -1.60
C ASP A 227 -7.90 -17.16 -1.37
N GLY A 228 -8.84 -16.66 -2.16
CA GLY A 228 -10.26 -16.96 -2.01
C GLY A 228 -11.07 -16.42 -3.16
N THR A 229 -12.39 -16.31 -2.98
CA THR A 229 -13.29 -15.72 -3.98
C THR A 229 -13.20 -14.19 -3.94
N VAL A 230 -13.02 -13.58 -5.12
CA VAL A 230 -13.07 -12.12 -5.29
C VAL A 230 -14.24 -11.77 -6.21
N ASP A 231 -15.38 -11.46 -5.59
CA ASP A 231 -16.56 -10.93 -6.26
C ASP A 231 -17.35 -9.99 -5.33
N THR A 232 -18.37 -9.34 -5.90
CA THR A 232 -19.22 -8.39 -5.18
C THR A 232 -19.97 -9.02 -4.01
N ALA A 233 -20.34 -10.30 -4.09
CA ALA A 233 -21.10 -10.98 -3.05
C ALA A 233 -20.22 -11.24 -1.82
N THR A 234 -19.04 -11.84 -2.00
CA THR A 234 -18.07 -12.08 -0.93
C THR A 234 -17.58 -10.78 -0.29
N VAL A 235 -17.34 -9.73 -1.08
CA VAL A 235 -16.95 -8.41 -0.54
C VAL A 235 -18.04 -7.81 0.33
N ASN A 236 -19.30 -7.86 -0.11
CA ASN A 236 -20.42 -7.33 0.67
C ASN A 236 -20.69 -8.16 1.93
N ASP A 237 -20.54 -9.48 1.86
CA ASP A 237 -20.67 -10.36 3.02
C ASP A 237 -19.58 -10.05 4.08
N ALA A 238 -18.33 -9.90 3.64
CA ALA A 238 -17.24 -9.48 4.52
C ALA A 238 -17.50 -8.12 5.18
N LEU A 239 -17.99 -7.13 4.43
CA LEU A 239 -18.33 -5.79 4.95
C LEU A 239 -19.46 -5.84 5.99
N ALA A 240 -20.45 -6.70 5.79
CA ALA A 240 -21.61 -6.81 6.68
C ALA A 240 -21.32 -7.68 7.93
N ASN A 241 -20.61 -8.78 7.74
CA ASN A 241 -20.52 -9.87 8.71
C ASN A 241 -19.09 -10.16 9.19
N GLY A 242 -18.09 -9.43 8.67
CA GLY A 242 -16.69 -9.51 9.10
C GLY A 242 -15.99 -10.80 8.68
N TYR A 243 -14.77 -10.99 9.18
CA TYR A 243 -13.85 -12.04 8.71
C TYR A 243 -14.45 -13.46 8.82
N SER A 244 -15.24 -13.73 9.86
CA SER A 244 -15.86 -15.05 10.08
C SER A 244 -16.78 -15.51 8.95
N SER A 245 -17.38 -14.57 8.21
CA SER A 245 -18.30 -14.89 7.11
C SER A 245 -17.58 -15.49 5.90
N ILE A 246 -16.35 -15.05 5.64
CA ILE A 246 -15.59 -15.41 4.45
C ILE A 246 -14.51 -16.47 4.72
N GLN A 247 -14.39 -16.99 5.94
CA GLN A 247 -13.34 -17.97 6.28
C GLN A 247 -13.45 -19.25 5.45
N SER A 248 -14.67 -19.68 5.10
CA SER A 248 -14.88 -20.86 4.25
C SER A 248 -14.45 -20.67 2.81
N ASP A 249 -14.39 -19.42 2.34
CA ASP A 249 -13.99 -19.08 0.97
C ASP A 249 -12.46 -18.98 0.83
N ILE A 250 -11.73 -18.97 1.94
CA ILE A 250 -10.28 -18.86 1.96
C ILE A 250 -9.64 -20.24 1.73
N SER A 251 -8.92 -20.36 0.63
CA SER A 251 -8.17 -21.56 0.23
C SER A 251 -6.68 -21.49 0.55
N GLY A 252 -6.16 -20.30 0.90
CA GLY A 252 -4.75 -20.11 1.22
C GLY A 252 -4.43 -18.72 1.76
N TRP A 253 -3.22 -18.55 2.26
CA TRP A 253 -2.74 -17.28 2.79
C TRP A 253 -1.44 -16.86 2.10
N ARG A 254 -1.34 -15.56 1.87
CA ARG A 254 -0.17 -14.92 1.28
C ARG A 254 0.41 -13.87 2.23
N ALA A 255 1.72 -13.71 2.16
CA ALA A 255 2.49 -12.77 2.95
C ALA A 255 3.35 -11.86 2.05
N ASP A 256 2.90 -11.66 0.81
CA ASP A 256 3.64 -10.98 -0.26
C ASP A 256 3.09 -9.59 -0.60
N ARG A 257 2.14 -9.09 0.19
CA ARG A 257 1.46 -7.82 -0.04
C ARG A 257 2.45 -6.67 -0.24
N GLN A 258 2.28 -5.88 -1.31
CA GLN A 258 3.11 -4.70 -1.62
C GLN A 258 4.63 -4.95 -1.70
N GLN A 259 5.08 -6.20 -1.87
CA GLN A 259 6.51 -6.53 -1.89
C GLN A 259 7.22 -6.17 -3.20
N TYR A 260 6.50 -5.73 -4.23
CA TYR A 260 7.09 -5.53 -5.55
C TYR A 260 6.72 -4.18 -6.18
N TRP A 261 7.53 -3.13 -5.98
CA TRP A 261 7.22 -1.81 -6.51
C TRP A 261 7.30 -1.71 -8.03
N LEU A 262 8.14 -2.52 -8.70
CA LEU A 262 8.33 -2.44 -10.16
C LEU A 262 7.10 -2.90 -10.95
N ARG A 263 6.39 -3.91 -10.43
CA ARG A 263 5.27 -4.57 -11.10
C ARG A 263 3.94 -4.20 -10.45
N GLY A 264 2.91 -3.90 -11.22
CA GLY A 264 1.67 -3.34 -10.68
C GLY A 264 0.40 -4.18 -10.79
N SER A 265 0.26 -5.14 -11.72
CA SER A 265 -0.99 -5.91 -11.88
C SER A 265 -1.11 -7.09 -10.93
N VAL A 266 0.02 -7.66 -10.52
CA VAL A 266 0.08 -8.75 -9.54
C VAL A 266 -0.40 -8.24 -8.17
N PRO A 267 -1.06 -9.07 -7.35
CA PRO A 267 -1.56 -8.68 -6.03
C PRO A 267 -0.50 -8.10 -5.08
N ASN A 268 0.78 -8.35 -5.33
CA ASN A 268 1.91 -7.84 -4.55
C ASN A 268 2.46 -6.48 -5.02
N GLY A 269 1.85 -5.86 -6.04
CA GLY A 269 2.27 -4.57 -6.60
C GLY A 269 1.66 -3.33 -5.94
N PRO A 270 2.16 -2.11 -6.23
CA PRO A 270 1.74 -0.85 -5.61
C PRO A 270 0.48 -0.27 -6.23
N THR A 271 -0.54 -1.10 -6.39
CA THR A 271 -1.88 -0.71 -6.83
C THR A 271 -2.91 -1.41 -5.96
N ILE A 272 -3.94 -0.68 -5.52
CA ILE A 272 -5.00 -1.21 -4.65
C ILE A 272 -6.34 -0.54 -4.99
N ASN A 273 -7.45 -1.16 -4.61
CA ASN A 273 -8.80 -0.59 -4.66
C ASN A 273 -9.37 -0.35 -3.26
N GLY A 274 -10.45 0.44 -3.21
CA GLY A 274 -11.19 0.78 -2.01
C GLY A 274 -12.31 -0.19 -1.65
N SER A 275 -12.17 -1.49 -1.97
CA SER A 275 -13.23 -2.48 -1.72
C SER A 275 -13.54 -2.66 -0.25
N PHE A 276 -12.56 -2.43 0.62
CA PHE A 276 -12.68 -2.48 2.08
C PHE A 276 -12.21 -1.17 2.73
N PRO A 277 -12.78 -0.77 3.89
CA PRO A 277 -12.40 0.46 4.59
C PRO A 277 -10.95 0.40 5.11
N PRO A 278 -10.36 1.53 5.55
CA PRO A 278 -9.01 1.56 6.09
C PRO A 278 -8.81 0.55 7.23
N ASN A 279 -7.66 -0.14 7.20
CA ASN A 279 -7.27 -1.15 8.19
C ASN A 279 -8.35 -2.21 8.49
N PHE A 280 -9.16 -2.56 7.50
CA PHE A 280 -10.30 -3.47 7.69
C PHE A 280 -9.91 -4.77 8.38
N ALA A 281 -10.77 -5.22 9.30
CA ALA A 281 -10.59 -6.43 10.09
C ALA A 281 -10.93 -7.73 9.31
N CYS A 282 -10.70 -7.72 8.00
CA CYS A 282 -10.67 -8.88 7.12
C CYS A 282 -9.40 -8.81 6.26
N PRO A 283 -8.86 -9.92 5.76
CA PRO A 283 -7.74 -9.91 4.83
C PRO A 283 -8.13 -9.27 3.50
N ASP A 284 -7.15 -8.76 2.77
CA ASP A 284 -7.34 -8.51 1.34
C ASP A 284 -7.58 -9.87 0.64
N LEU A 285 -8.53 -9.92 -0.30
CA LEU A 285 -8.88 -11.15 -1.02
C LEU A 285 -8.26 -11.15 -2.40
N VAL A 286 -7.80 -12.31 -2.85
CA VAL A 286 -7.15 -12.47 -4.15
C VAL A 286 -7.62 -13.75 -4.87
N THR A 287 -7.91 -13.62 -6.17
CA THR A 287 -8.12 -14.74 -7.10
C THR A 287 -7.40 -14.44 -8.41
N GLY A 288 -6.31 -15.15 -8.71
CA GLY A 288 -5.47 -14.80 -9.87
C GLY A 288 -4.90 -13.38 -9.73
N SER A 289 -5.24 -12.48 -10.67
CA SER A 289 -4.90 -11.05 -10.57
C SER A 289 -6.08 -10.16 -10.13
N SER A 290 -7.25 -10.75 -9.84
CA SER A 290 -8.35 -10.04 -9.17
C SER A 290 -8.01 -9.83 -7.70
N LYS A 291 -8.27 -8.64 -7.17
CA LYS A 291 -8.05 -8.32 -5.76
C LYS A 291 -9.16 -7.44 -5.20
N ALA A 292 -9.55 -7.69 -3.95
CA ALA A 292 -10.34 -6.76 -3.14
C ALA A 292 -9.48 -6.38 -1.93
N THR A 293 -9.17 -5.10 -1.80
CA THR A 293 -8.13 -4.62 -0.88
C THR A 293 -8.65 -3.54 0.06
N ALA A 294 -7.93 -3.35 1.18
CA ALA A 294 -8.02 -2.18 2.03
C ALA A 294 -6.76 -1.31 1.90
N ALA A 295 -6.92 0.00 2.11
CA ALA A 295 -5.80 0.84 2.52
C ALA A 295 -5.35 0.40 3.93
N ARG A 296 -4.04 0.35 4.18
CA ARG A 296 -3.53 -0.18 5.46
C ARG A 296 -2.33 0.62 5.95
N SER A 297 -2.23 0.79 7.26
CA SER A 297 -1.14 1.51 7.91
C SER A 297 -0.89 0.99 9.33
N TYR A 298 0.30 1.26 9.85
CA TYR A 298 0.63 1.07 11.27
C TYR A 298 0.39 2.34 12.09
N HIS A 299 0.00 3.44 11.44
CA HIS A 299 -0.43 4.64 12.13
C HIS A 299 -1.72 4.37 12.91
N PRO A 300 -1.82 4.83 14.18
CA PRO A 300 -3.04 4.63 14.95
C PRO A 300 -4.26 5.31 14.32
N GLY A 301 -5.35 4.56 14.17
CA GLY A 301 -6.70 5.05 13.88
C GLY A 301 -7.02 5.36 12.42
N GLY A 302 -6.16 4.98 11.46
CA GLY A 302 -6.39 5.32 10.06
C GLY A 302 -5.16 5.17 9.16
N VAL A 303 -5.29 5.73 7.97
CA VAL A 303 -4.27 5.73 6.91
C VAL A 303 -4.06 7.14 6.37
N LEU A 304 -2.89 7.44 5.85
CA LEU A 304 -2.68 8.65 5.05
C LEU A 304 -3.00 8.40 3.57
N ALA A 305 -3.60 9.39 2.94
CA ALA A 305 -3.95 9.39 1.53
C ALA A 305 -3.56 10.70 0.86
N ASN A 306 -2.98 10.60 -0.34
CA ASN A 306 -2.78 11.70 -1.26
C ASN A 306 -3.96 11.77 -2.25
N PHE A 307 -4.45 12.98 -2.49
CA PHE A 307 -5.53 13.28 -3.41
C PHE A 307 -4.98 13.76 -4.76
N ALA A 308 -5.81 13.70 -5.79
CA ALA A 308 -5.44 14.11 -7.14
C ALA A 308 -5.11 15.62 -7.26
N ASP A 309 -5.41 16.43 -6.25
CA ASP A 309 -4.98 17.83 -6.14
C ASP A 309 -3.61 18.00 -5.46
N GLY A 310 -2.95 16.91 -5.06
CA GLY A 310 -1.68 16.91 -4.34
C GLY A 310 -1.82 17.05 -2.82
N SER A 311 -3.02 17.29 -2.28
CA SER A 311 -3.23 17.36 -0.84
C SER A 311 -3.07 15.98 -0.18
N VAL A 312 -2.66 15.96 1.09
CA VAL A 312 -2.55 14.74 1.89
C VAL A 312 -3.45 14.85 3.10
N ARG A 313 -4.32 13.86 3.30
CA ARG A 313 -5.28 13.81 4.41
C ARG A 313 -5.20 12.48 5.12
N PHE A 314 -5.63 12.50 6.39
CA PHE A 314 -5.77 11.29 7.18
C PHE A 314 -7.19 10.75 7.03
N LEU A 315 -7.32 9.49 6.65
CA LEU A 315 -8.60 8.78 6.54
C LEU A 315 -8.77 7.89 7.77
N PRO A 316 -9.76 8.14 8.63
CA PRO A 316 -9.94 7.38 9.85
C PRO A 316 -10.45 5.96 9.55
N ASP A 317 -10.10 5.00 10.40
CA ASP A 317 -10.63 3.62 10.32
C ASP A 317 -12.17 3.56 10.43
N THR A 318 -12.77 4.61 11.01
CA THR A 318 -14.21 4.76 11.23
C THR A 318 -14.94 5.50 10.12
N VAL A 319 -14.27 5.78 8.98
CA VAL A 319 -14.92 6.44 7.83
C VAL A 319 -16.10 5.60 7.32
N ASP A 320 -17.22 6.25 7.02
CA ASP A 320 -18.37 5.59 6.42
C ASP A 320 -18.00 5.00 5.05
N MET A 321 -18.46 3.78 4.77
CA MET A 321 -18.06 3.05 3.56
C MET A 321 -18.53 3.74 2.26
N THR A 322 -19.69 4.42 2.30
CA THR A 322 -20.20 5.18 1.15
C THR A 322 -19.28 6.36 0.87
N THR A 323 -18.96 7.14 1.91
CA THR A 323 -18.03 8.26 1.81
C THR A 323 -16.65 7.79 1.35
N TYR A 324 -16.16 6.68 1.91
CA TYR A 324 -14.88 6.12 1.54
C TYR A 324 -14.85 5.72 0.06
N ARG A 325 -15.83 4.95 -0.44
CA ARG A 325 -15.90 4.56 -1.86
C ARG A 325 -15.93 5.76 -2.80
N ALA A 326 -16.66 6.82 -2.45
CA ALA A 326 -16.68 8.06 -3.22
C ALA A 326 -15.29 8.71 -3.36
N LEU A 327 -14.36 8.48 -2.43
CA LEU A 327 -12.96 8.95 -2.57
C LEU A 327 -12.17 8.13 -3.60
N TRP A 328 -12.57 6.89 -3.87
CA TRP A 328 -11.85 6.00 -4.79
C TRP A 328 -12.32 6.13 -6.23
N THR A 329 -13.48 6.74 -6.47
CA THR A 329 -14.01 6.96 -7.82
C THR A 329 -13.55 8.30 -8.37
N ARG A 330 -13.40 8.37 -9.71
CA ARG A 330 -13.13 9.62 -10.43
C ARG A 330 -14.41 10.31 -10.92
N ALA A 331 -15.49 9.54 -11.10
CA ALA A 331 -16.71 9.96 -11.77
C ALA A 331 -17.99 9.28 -11.23
N GLY A 332 -18.06 9.02 -9.93
CA GLY A 332 -19.25 8.49 -9.25
C GLY A 332 -20.38 9.52 -9.05
N GLY A 333 -20.08 10.82 -9.12
CA GLY A 333 -21.06 11.90 -8.90
C GLY A 333 -21.45 12.12 -7.43
N GLU A 334 -20.80 11.40 -6.51
CA GLU A 334 -21.03 11.46 -5.06
C GLU A 334 -20.09 12.50 -4.45
N VAL A 335 -20.63 13.58 -3.86
CA VAL A 335 -19.80 14.57 -3.16
C VAL A 335 -19.43 14.00 -1.79
N ALA A 336 -18.21 13.48 -1.66
CA ALA A 336 -17.67 13.00 -0.39
C ALA A 336 -17.33 14.18 0.54
N ASN A 337 -18.13 14.40 1.60
CA ASN A 337 -17.77 15.30 2.69
C ASN A 337 -17.15 14.50 3.83
N LEU A 338 -15.84 14.64 4.04
CA LEU A 338 -15.17 14.19 5.26
C LEU A 338 -15.56 15.18 6.38
N SER A 339 -16.71 14.97 7.02
CA SER A 339 -17.09 15.76 8.20
C SER A 339 -16.15 15.42 9.36
N ASN A 340 -15.44 16.44 9.86
CA ASN A 340 -14.56 16.39 11.04
C ASN A 340 -15.28 15.92 12.30
#